data_AF-A0A6N2DQI5-F1
#
_entry.id   AF-A0A6N2DQI5-F1
#
_cell.length_a   1.000
_cell.length_b   1.000
_cell.length_c   1.000
_cell.angle_alpha   90.00
_cell.angle_beta   90.00
_cell.angle_gamma   90.00
#
_symmetry.space_group_name_H-M   'P 1'
#
loop_
_entity.id
_entity.type
_entity.pdbx_description
1 polymer ?
#
loop_
_entity_poly.entity_id
_entity_poly.type
_entity_poly.pdbx_seq_one_letter_code
_entity_poly.pdbx_strand_id
1 'polypeptide(L)'
;MDLAELQDVIERTYGARDRQRGVPSSVAWLAEEVGELAQAVRKKGRAEQAHEFADVLAWVASLANQMDIDLAAAVERYASGCPRCAAIPCGCT
;
A
#
# COMPACT_ATOMS: atom_id res chain seq x y z
N MET A 1 -9.00 1.88 12.15
CA MET A 1 -8.56 1.84 10.76
C MET A 1 -7.94 0.49 10.50
N ASP A 2 -8.74 -0.40 9.93
CA ASP A 2 -8.28 -1.58 9.21
C ASP A 2 -7.99 -1.24 7.72
N LEU A 3 -7.62 -2.25 6.95
CA LEU A 3 -7.24 -2.09 5.54
C LEU A 3 -8.43 -1.72 4.64
N ALA A 4 -9.63 -2.23 4.94
CA ALA A 4 -10.84 -1.90 4.20
C ALA A 4 -11.27 -0.45 4.48
N GLU A 5 -11.20 -0.02 5.74
CA GLU A 5 -11.45 1.36 6.15
C GLU A 5 -10.46 2.33 5.48
N LEU A 6 -9.17 1.99 5.42
CA LEU A 6 -8.17 2.78 4.70
C LEU A 6 -8.53 2.91 3.21
N GLN A 7 -8.83 1.77 2.57
CA GLN A 7 -9.14 1.73 1.14
C GLN A 7 -10.36 2.60 0.79
N ASP A 8 -11.42 2.52 1.59
CA ASP A 8 -12.64 3.33 1.42
C ASP A 8 -12.37 4.83 1.66
N VAL A 9 -11.58 5.19 2.67
CA VAL A 9 -11.21 6.59 2.92
C VAL A 9 -10.46 7.16 1.71
N ILE A 10 -9.51 6.41 1.14
CA ILE A 10 -8.77 6.84 -0.05
C ILE A 10 -9.69 6.95 -1.27
N GLU A 11 -10.61 6.01 -1.49
CA GLU A 11 -11.59 6.08 -2.58
C GLU A 11 -12.45 7.33 -2.49
N ARG A 12 -13.02 7.60 -1.32
CA ARG A 12 -13.87 8.78 -1.09
C ARG A 12 -13.11 10.10 -1.18
N THR A 13 -11.82 10.10 -0.84
CA THR A 13 -11.00 11.32 -0.83
C THR A 13 -10.42 11.63 -2.21
N TYR A 14 -9.92 10.61 -2.93
CA TYR A 14 -9.12 10.80 -4.14
C TYR A 14 -9.60 10.02 -5.37
N GLY A 15 -10.50 9.05 -5.22
CA GLY A 15 -10.83 8.07 -6.27
C GLY A 15 -11.25 8.68 -7.61
N ALA A 16 -12.05 9.76 -7.60
CA ALA A 16 -12.44 10.44 -8.84
C ALA A 16 -11.24 11.07 -9.58
N ARG A 17 -10.35 11.75 -8.83
CA ARG A 17 -9.13 12.36 -9.36
C ARG A 17 -8.16 11.30 -9.86
N ASP A 18 -8.08 10.18 -9.14
CA ASP A 18 -7.18 9.09 -9.46
C ASP A 18 -7.66 8.36 -10.72
N ARG A 19 -8.95 8.05 -10.85
CA ARG A 19 -9.49 7.52 -12.10
C ARG A 19 -9.24 8.45 -13.30
N GLN A 20 -9.31 9.76 -13.12
CA GLN A 20 -8.99 10.72 -14.18
C GLN A 20 -7.51 10.69 -14.59
N ARG A 21 -6.56 10.52 -13.65
CA ARG A 21 -5.12 10.42 -13.96
C ARG A 21 -4.76 9.11 -14.65
N GLY A 22 -5.49 8.03 -14.34
CA GLY A 22 -5.27 6.69 -14.88
C GLY A 22 -4.21 5.86 -14.15
N VAL A 23 -4.26 4.55 -14.37
CA VAL A 23 -3.40 3.55 -13.71
C VAL A 23 -1.90 3.79 -13.92
N PRO A 24 -1.39 4.08 -15.14
CA PRO A 24 0.04 4.28 -15.35
C PRO A 24 0.63 5.41 -14.49
N SER A 25 -0.12 6.49 -14.33
CA SER A 25 0.29 7.61 -13.48
C SER A 25 0.26 7.23 -12.00
N SER A 26 -0.74 6.50 -11.52
CA SER A 26 -0.76 6.02 -10.12
C SER A 26 0.38 5.05 -9.82
N VAL A 27 0.77 4.20 -10.77
CA VAL A 27 1.97 3.35 -10.65
C VAL A 27 3.24 4.20 -10.54
N ALA A 28 3.36 5.27 -11.33
CA ALA A 28 4.50 6.18 -11.26
C ALA A 28 4.57 6.89 -9.89
N TRP A 29 3.44 7.38 -9.38
CA TRP A 29 3.37 7.97 -8.03
C TRP A 29 3.75 6.94 -6.96
N LEU A 30 3.19 5.74 -6.98
CA LEU A 30 3.58 4.68 -6.03
C LEU A 30 5.08 4.39 -6.06
N ALA A 31 5.70 4.38 -7.24
CA ALA A 31 7.15 4.18 -7.37
C ALA A 31 7.97 5.35 -6.78
N GLU A 32 7.48 6.57 -6.91
CA GLU A 32 8.08 7.78 -6.30
C GLU A 32 8.06 7.67 -4.77
N GLU A 33 6.92 7.35 -4.17
CA GLU A 33 6.78 7.20 -2.71
C GLU A 33 7.66 6.09 -2.13
N VAL A 34 7.83 4.98 -2.86
CA VAL A 34 8.78 3.94 -2.47
C VAL A 34 10.22 4.47 -2.48
N GLY A 35 10.55 5.36 -3.41
CA GLY A 35 11.81 6.09 -3.44
C GLY A 35 11.98 7.03 -2.25
N GLU A 36 10.94 7.78 -1.89
CA GLU A 36 10.94 8.68 -0.73
C GLU A 36 11.08 7.91 0.58
N LEU A 37 10.34 6.80 0.74
CA LEU A 37 10.49 5.86 1.84
C LEU A 37 11.93 5.33 1.94
N ALA A 38 12.52 4.90 0.83
CA ALA A 38 13.91 4.42 0.83
C ALA A 38 14.90 5.53 1.26
N GLN A 39 14.65 6.78 0.87
CA GLN A 39 15.43 7.91 1.33
C GLN A 39 15.23 8.19 2.83
N ALA A 40 13.99 8.13 3.33
CA ALA A 40 13.67 8.39 4.73
C ALA A 40 14.28 7.34 5.65
N VAL A 41 14.21 6.06 5.29
CA VAL A 41 14.86 4.96 6.01
C VAL A 41 16.37 5.19 6.14
N ARG A 42 17.00 5.70 5.09
CA ARG A 42 18.47 5.91 5.08
C ARG A 42 18.92 7.18 5.80
N LYS A 43 18.13 8.24 5.77
CA LYS A 43 18.61 9.61 6.10
C LYS A 43 17.76 10.37 7.11
N LYS A 44 16.56 9.90 7.44
CA LYS A 44 15.57 10.66 8.23
C LYS A 44 15.22 9.94 9.54
N GLY A 45 14.45 10.62 10.39
CA GLY A 45 14.01 10.10 11.67
C GLY A 45 12.78 9.21 11.57
N ARG A 46 12.36 8.66 12.71
CA ARG A 46 11.17 7.79 12.81
C ARG A 46 9.89 8.47 12.34
N ALA A 47 9.74 9.78 12.58
CA ALA A 47 8.54 10.51 12.21
C ALA A 47 8.39 10.59 10.68
N GLU A 48 9.48 10.94 9.98
CA GLU A 48 9.48 10.97 8.53
C GLU A 48 9.33 9.56 7.94
N GLN A 49 10.01 8.56 8.51
CA GLN A 49 9.82 7.18 8.06
C GLN A 49 8.35 6.73 8.16
N ALA A 50 7.68 7.05 9.27
CA ALA A 50 6.27 6.74 9.45
C ALA A 50 5.37 7.48 8.45
N HIS A 51 5.74 8.71 8.07
CA HIS A 51 5.06 9.48 7.02
C HIS A 51 5.12 8.75 5.68
N GLU A 52 6.33 8.42 5.22
CA GLU A 52 6.50 7.75 3.91
C GLU A 52 5.84 6.37 3.87
N PHE A 53 5.82 5.64 5.00
CA PHE A 53 5.05 4.38 5.08
C PHE A 53 3.55 4.61 4.87
N ALA A 54 3.01 5.71 5.39
CA ALA A 54 1.60 6.06 5.21
C ALA A 54 1.32 6.42 3.74
N ASP A 55 2.21 7.16 3.08
CA ASP A 55 2.03 7.54 1.68
C ASP A 55 2.09 6.33 0.75
N VAL A 56 3.04 5.42 0.95
CA VAL A 56 3.08 4.14 0.20
C VAL A 56 1.78 3.37 0.36
N LEU A 57 1.22 3.27 1.58
CA LEU A 57 -0.06 2.59 1.80
C LEU A 57 -1.23 3.32 1.11
N ALA A 58 -1.25 4.66 1.13
CA ALA A 58 -2.27 5.46 0.46
C ALA A 58 -2.27 5.24 -1.06
N TRP A 59 -1.09 5.18 -1.69
CA TRP A 59 -0.98 4.92 -3.12
C TRP A 59 -1.26 3.47 -3.51
N VAL A 60 -0.95 2.50 -2.65
CA VAL A 60 -1.40 1.11 -2.84
C VAL A 60 -2.94 1.05 -2.85
N ALA A 61 -3.60 1.73 -1.90
CA ALA A 61 -5.06 1.81 -1.85
C ALA A 61 -5.66 2.51 -3.08
N SER A 62 -5.06 3.64 -3.50
CA SER A 62 -5.47 4.38 -4.70
C SER A 62 -5.41 3.50 -5.96
N LEU A 63 -4.30 2.77 -6.14
CA LEU A 63 -4.13 1.85 -7.26
C LEU A 63 -5.13 0.68 -7.19
N ALA A 64 -5.33 0.09 -6.02
CA ALA A 64 -6.29 -0.99 -5.83
C ALA A 64 -7.72 -0.56 -6.19
N ASN A 65 -8.12 0.65 -5.80
CA ASN A 65 -9.42 1.23 -6.14
C ASN A 65 -9.61 1.43 -7.66
N GLN A 66 -8.58 1.88 -8.36
CA GLN A 66 -8.64 2.02 -9.83
C GLN A 66 -8.72 0.67 -10.55
N MET A 67 -8.17 -0.39 -9.94
CA MET A 67 -8.12 -1.73 -10.50
C MET A 67 -9.27 -2.63 -10.04
N ASP A 68 -10.19 -2.12 -9.21
CA ASP A 68 -11.29 -2.87 -8.61
C ASP A 68 -10.80 -4.10 -7.80
N ILE A 69 -9.74 -3.89 -7.00
CA ILE A 69 -9.14 -4.92 -6.14
C ILE A 69 -9.50 -4.64 -4.69
N ASP A 70 -10.14 -5.59 -4.01
CA ASP A 70 -10.34 -5.58 -2.56
C ASP A 70 -9.04 -5.95 -1.84
N LEU A 71 -8.46 -4.97 -1.13
CA LEU A 71 -7.21 -5.18 -0.40
C LEU A 71 -7.37 -6.10 0.80
N ALA A 72 -8.49 -6.02 1.53
CA ALA A 72 -8.74 -6.88 2.68
C ALA A 72 -8.80 -8.35 2.24
N ALA A 73 -9.51 -8.63 1.15
CA ALA A 73 -9.54 -9.96 0.55
C ALA A 73 -8.15 -10.39 0.01
N ALA A 74 -7.39 -9.47 -0.61
CA ALA A 74 -6.08 -9.78 -1.17
C ALA A 74 -5.06 -10.21 -0.11
N VAL A 75 -5.11 -9.61 1.08
CA VAL A 75 -4.16 -9.92 2.17
C VAL A 75 -4.51 -11.17 2.97
N GLU A 76 -5.73 -11.72 2.85
CA GLU A 76 -6.15 -12.95 3.55
C GLU A 76 -5.20 -14.13 3.32
N ARG A 77 -4.52 -14.18 2.18
CA ARG A 77 -3.48 -15.18 1.89
C ARG A 77 -2.33 -15.20 2.92
N TYR A 78 -2.15 -14.14 3.70
CA TYR A 78 -1.15 -14.00 4.76
C TYR A 78 -1.75 -14.13 6.17
N ALA A 79 -3.07 -14.30 6.33
CA ALA A 79 -3.76 -14.30 7.62
C ALA A 79 -3.29 -15.42 8.57
N SER A 80 -2.84 -16.55 8.01
CA SER A 80 -2.33 -17.70 8.76
C SER A 80 -0.81 -17.91 8.60
N GLY A 81 -0.07 -16.85 8.24
CA GLY A 81 1.39 -16.90 8.08
C GLY A 81 1.86 -16.95 6.63
N CYS A 82 3.03 -17.55 6.40
CA CYS A 82 3.60 -17.59 5.05
C CYS A 82 2.63 -18.28 4.05
N PRO A 83 2.29 -17.67 2.90
CA PRO A 83 1.36 -18.26 1.94
C PRO A 83 1.90 -19.54 1.28
N ARG A 84 3.17 -19.89 1.50
CA ARG A 84 3.81 -21.08 0.98
C ARG A 84 3.85 -22.23 1.99
N CYS A 85 4.09 -21.94 3.28
CA CYS A 85 4.30 -22.98 4.30
C CYS A 85 3.39 -22.87 5.54
N ALA A 86 2.52 -21.86 5.61
CA ALA A 86 1.62 -21.56 6.73
C ALA A 86 2.32 -21.38 8.10
N ALA A 87 3.65 -21.25 8.12
CA ALA A 87 4.41 -21.10 9.36
C ALA A 87 4.55 -19.63 9.77
N ILE A 88 4.58 -19.42 11.09
CA ILE A 88 4.93 -18.16 11.76
C ILE A 88 5.91 -18.52 12.90
N PRO A 89 7.22 -18.18 12.81
CA PRO A 89 7.91 -17.50 11.70
C PRO A 89 8.08 -18.40 10.46
N CYS A 90 8.21 -17.76 9.30
CA CYS A 90 8.49 -18.46 8.03
C CYS A 90 9.91 -19.04 8.00
N GLY A 91 10.06 -20.28 7.51
CA GLY A 91 11.34 -20.96 7.30
C GLY A 91 11.63 -21.33 5.84
N CYS A 92 10.96 -20.71 4.86
CA CYS A 92 11.20 -20.99 3.45
C CYS A 92 12.58 -20.50 3.00
N THR A 93 13.25 -21.29 2.17
CA THR A 93 14.45 -20.94 1.41
C THR A 93 14.11 -20.49 -0.01
#